data_AF-A0A9J6FKU3-F1
#
_entry.id   AF-A0A9J6FKU3-F1
#
_cell.length_a   1.000
_cell.length_b   1.000
_cell.length_c   1.000
_cell.angle_alpha   90.00
_cell.angle_beta   90.00
_cell.angle_gamma   90.00
#
_symmetry.space_group_name_H-M   'P 1'
#
loop_
_entity.id
_entity.type
_entity.pdbx_description
1 polymer ?
#
loop_
_entity_poly.entity_id
_entity_poly.type
_entity_poly.pdbx_seq_one_letter_code
_entity_poly.pdbx_strand_id
1 'polypeptide(L)' 'MRTLTLGPVESRAKDSSNRGTPQSFILSPLIFNIAMKKLPAPLNRIGDIKHAIYTDDITICTTKGPQHKSKKHFNNRLKR' A
#
# COMPACT_ATOMS: atom_id res chain seq x y z
N MET A 1 13.81 -22.18 -6.18
CA MET A 1 12.84 -22.92 -5.35
C MET A 1 13.24 -22.73 -3.89
N ARG A 2 12.43 -22.05 -3.07
CA ARG A 2 12.72 -21.86 -1.64
C ARG A 2 11.60 -22.50 -0.83
N THR A 3 11.97 -23.46 0.01
CA THR A 3 11.10 -24.04 1.02
C THR A 3 11.41 -23.32 2.33
N LEU A 4 10.37 -22.81 2.99
CA LEU A 4 10.50 -22.24 4.33
C LEU A 4 10.28 -23.35 5.34
N THR A 5 11.29 -23.59 6.16
CA THR A 5 11.25 -24.57 7.25
C THR A 5 11.05 -23.83 8.57
N LEU A 6 9.95 -24.12 9.27
CA LEU A 6 9.66 -23.60 10.60
C LEU A 6 9.48 -24.79 11.54
N GLY A 7 10.54 -25.15 12.26
CA GLY A 7 10.56 -26.36 13.06
C GLY A 7 10.41 -27.63 12.20
N PRO A 8 9.68 -28.68 12.64
CA PRO A 8 9.56 -29.93 11.87
C PRO A 8 8.62 -29.82 10.65
N VAL A 9 8.10 -28.62 10.35
CA VAL A 9 7.16 -28.39 9.27
C VAL A 9 7.86 -27.71 8.09
N GLU A 10 7.99 -28.46 7.01
CA GLU A 10 8.51 -28.01 5.71
C GLU A 10 7.36 -27.51 4.83
N SER A 11 7.42 -26.26 4.34
CA SER A 11 6.40 -25.72 3.46
C SER A 11 6.50 -26.33 2.04
N ARG A 12 5.40 -26.82 1.45
CA ARG A 12 5.40 -27.28 0.06
C ARG A 12 5.86 -26.14 -0.88
N ALA A 13 6.82 -26.43 -1.76
CA ALA A 13 7.37 -25.46 -2.70
C ALA A 13 6.25 -24.73 -3.45
N LYS A 14 6.21 -23.41 -3.28
CA LYS A 14 5.23 -22.53 -3.90
C LYS A 14 5.94 -21.73 -4.99
N ASP A 15 5.45 -21.82 -6.23
CA ASP A 15 5.94 -20.99 -7.33
C ASP A 15 5.73 -19.52 -6.96
N SER A 16 6.81 -18.86 -6.56
CA SER A 16 6.78 -17.46 -6.18
C SER A 16 6.59 -16.62 -7.43
N SER A 17 5.37 -16.14 -7.61
CA SER A 17 4.94 -15.24 -8.68
C SER A 17 5.95 -14.14 -9.00
N ASN A 18 6.10 -13.79 -10.28
CA ASN A 18 6.99 -12.77 -10.86
C ASN A 18 6.62 -11.31 -10.47
N ARG A 19 6.21 -11.07 -9.23
CA ARG A 19 5.73 -9.78 -8.70
C ARG A 19 6.54 -9.36 -7.49
N GLY A 20 6.88 -8.07 -7.44
CA GLY A 20 7.72 -7.47 -6.41
C GLY A 20 9.20 -7.54 -6.77
N THR A 21 10.05 -7.03 -5.89
CA THR A 21 11.50 -7.19 -5.97
C THR A 21 11.97 -8.15 -4.88
N PRO A 22 13.03 -8.95 -5.10
CA PRO A 22 13.61 -9.75 -4.04
C PRO A 22 14.02 -8.85 -2.87
N GLN A 23 13.62 -9.23 -1.66
CA GLN A 23 13.85 -8.47 -0.43
C GLN A 23 15.36 -8.28 -0.12
N SER A 24 16.24 -9.05 -0.77
CA SER A 24 17.70 -8.99 -0.65
C SER A 24 18.42 -8.36 -1.85
N PHE A 25 17.71 -7.73 -2.79
CA PHE A 25 18.34 -7.08 -3.94
C PHE A 25 18.76 -5.64 -3.58
N ILE A 26 20.03 -5.30 -3.80
CA ILE A 26 20.61 -4.01 -3.38
C ILE A 26 19.90 -2.82 -4.04
N LEU A 27 19.32 -3.00 -5.24
CA LEU A 27 18.55 -1.94 -5.93
C LEU A 27 17.07 -1.90 -5.52
N SER A 28 16.58 -2.83 -4.70
CA SER A 28 15.18 -2.83 -4.24
C SER A 28 14.74 -1.48 -3.67
N PRO A 29 15.53 -0.79 -2.81
CA PRO A 29 15.16 0.53 -2.30
C PRO A 29 15.00 1.58 -3.41
N LEU A 30 15.87 1.55 -4.43
CA LEU A 30 15.82 2.47 -5.55
C LEU A 30 14.59 2.21 -6.45
N ILE A 31 14.35 0.95 -6.81
CA ILE A 31 13.21 0.55 -7.65
C ILE A 31 11.90 0.89 -6.94
N PHE A 32 11.84 0.65 -5.62
CA PHE A 32 10.71 1.02 -4.80
C PHE A 32 10.44 2.53 -4.84
N ASN A 33 11.47 3.36 -4.63
CA ASN A 33 11.34 4.81 -4.69
C ASN A 33 10.90 5.31 -6.08
N ILE A 34 11.38 4.68 -7.16
CA ILE A 34 10.95 4.98 -8.53
C ILE A 34 9.46 4.65 -8.72
N ALA A 35 9.01 3.49 -8.22
CA ALA A 35 7.60 3.11 -8.28
C ALA A 35 6.71 4.09 -7.51
N MET A 36 7.19 4.60 -6.36
CA MET A 36 6.47 5.55 -5.52
C MET A 36 6.55 7.02 -5.99
N LYS A 37 7.36 7.35 -6.99
CA LYS A 37 7.60 8.75 -7.45
C LYS A 37 6.33 9.55 -7.75
N LYS A 38 5.25 8.89 -8.16
CA LYS A 38 3.98 9.56 -8.54
C LYS A 38 3.05 9.84 -7.35
N LEU A 39 3.34 9.31 -6.16
CA LEU A 39 2.50 9.41 -4.97
C LEU A 39 2.54 10.79 -4.26
N PRO A 40 3.69 11.49 -4.16
CA PRO A 40 3.74 12.78 -3.44
C PRO A 40 2.90 13.88 -4.10
N ALA A 41 2.88 13.93 -5.43
CA ALA A 41 2.19 14.97 -6.19
C ALA A 41 0.67 15.06 -5.90
N PRO A 42 -0.12 13.97 -5.93
CA PRO A 42 -1.52 14.02 -5.54
C PRO A 42 -1.73 14.27 -4.04
N LEU A 43 -0.85 13.77 -3.16
CA LEU A 43 -0.95 14.04 -1.72
C LEU A 43 -0.74 15.53 -1.39
N ASN A 44 0.17 16.20 -2.10
CA ASN A 44 0.40 17.65 -1.98
C ASN A 44 -0.81 18.51 -2.39
N ARG A 45 -1.73 17.98 -3.21
CA ARG A 45 -2.94 18.70 -3.63
C ARG A 45 -4.04 18.70 -2.58
N ILE A 46 -3.93 17.86 -1.56
CA ILE A 46 -4.92 17.77 -0.49
C ILE A 46 -4.51 18.78 0.59
N GLY A 47 -5.17 19.94 0.61
CA GLY A 47 -4.75 21.08 1.45
C GLY A 47 -4.77 20.84 2.97
N ASP A 48 -5.57 19.86 3.44
CA ASP A 48 -5.77 19.59 4.86
C ASP A 48 -4.90 18.45 5.41
N ILE A 49 -3.95 17.95 4.61
CA ILE A 49 -3.04 16.89 5.04
C ILE A 49 -1.58 17.31 4.90
N LYS A 50 -0.74 16.78 5.79
CA LYS A 50 0.70 16.69 5.66
C LYS A 50 1.06 15.23 5.46
N HIS A 51 2.15 14.94 4.78
CA HIS A 51 2.61 13.57 4.59
C HIS A 51 4.12 13.46 4.68
N ALA A 52 4.59 12.29 5.12
CA ALA A 52 5.97 11.86 5.06
C ALA A 52 5.99 10.46 4.44
N ILE A 53 6.91 10.24 3.51
CA ILE A 53 7.09 8.95 2.83
C ILE A 53 8.53 8.53 3.04
N TYR A 54 8.73 7.37 3.64
CA TYR A 54 10.04 6.79 3.87
C TYR A 54 9.95 5.29 3.63
N THR A 55 10.72 4.79 2.67
CA THR A 55 10.63 3.39 2.23
C THR A 55 9.14 3.00 2.05
N ASP A 56 8.74 1.85 2.56
CA ASP A 56 7.38 1.33 2.61
C ASP A 56 6.41 2.06 3.55
N ASP A 57 6.90 2.92 4.44
CA ASP A 57 6.07 3.66 5.38
C ASP A 57 5.56 4.99 4.79
N ILE A 58 4.24 5.18 4.85
CA ILE A 58 3.57 6.43 4.48
C ILE A 58 2.81 6.96 5.68
N THR A 59 3.25 8.09 6.20
CA THR A 59 2.56 8.82 7.27
C THR A 59 1.70 9.93 6.68
N ILE A 60 0.44 10.01 7.08
CA ILE A 60 -0.48 11.10 6.72
C ILE A 60 -1.00 11.73 8.02
N CYS A 61 -0.81 13.04 8.16
CA CYS A 61 -1.30 13.81 9.29
C CYS A 61 -2.36 14.80 8.82
N THR A 62 -3.44 14.97 9.58
CA THR A 62 -4.47 15.98 9.31
C THR A 62 -4.87 16.65 10.61
N THR A 63 -5.20 17.94 10.53
CA THR A 63 -5.78 18.69 11.66
C THR A 63 -7.29 18.55 11.72
N LYS A 64 -7.92 17.90 10.72
CA LYS A 64 -9.36 17.68 10.66
C LYS A 64 -9.69 16.28 11.17
N GLY A 65 -10.71 16.19 12.02
CA GLY A 65 -11.26 14.90 12.45
C GLY A 65 -11.80 14.08 11.26
N PRO A 66 -12.04 12.77 11.45
CA PRO A 66 -12.54 11.91 10.39
C PRO A 66 -13.85 12.45 9.82
N GLN A 67 -13.84 12.85 8.55
CA GLN A 67 -15.08 13.23 7.84
C GLN A 67 -15.81 11.97 7.40
N HIS A 68 -16.65 11.42 8.29
CA HIS A 68 -17.60 10.37 7.91
C HIS A 68 -18.66 10.95 6.96
N LYS A 69 -18.46 10.81 5.64
CA LYS A 69 -19.54 11.05 4.68
C LYS A 69 -20.51 9.88 4.72
N SER A 70 -21.53 9.96 5.60
CA SER A 70 -22.68 9.06 5.57
C SER A 70 -23.25 9.01 4.15
N LYS A 71 -23.27 7.81 3.56
CA LYS A 71 -23.75 7.53 2.19
C LYS A 71 -25.24 7.90 2.04
N LYS A 72 -25.57 9.17 1.75
CA LYS A 72 -26.90 9.59 1.26
C LYS A 72 -27.06 9.28 -0.24
N HIS A 73 -26.84 8.03 -0.66
CA HIS A 73 -27.11 7.62 -2.05
C HIS A 73 -27.39 6.13 -2.28
N PHE A 74 -28.05 5.45 -1.34
CA PHE A 74 -28.49 4.05 -1.53
C PHE A 74 -29.99 3.83 -1.27
N ASN A 75 -30.85 4.74 -1.71
CA ASN A 75 -32.30 4.51 -1.69
C ASN A 75 -32.95 5.15 -2.92
N ASN A 76 -32.74 4.56 -4.10
CA ASN A 76 -33.68 4.78 -5.21
C ASN A 76 -33.70 3.69 -6.30
N ARG A 77 -33.31 2.44 -5.99
CA ARG A 77 -33.29 1.34 -6.99
C ARG A 77 -34.12 0.11 -6.62
N LEU A 78 -35.10 0.24 -5.72
CA LEU A 78 -36.06 -0.83 -5.38
C LEU A 78 -37.53 -0.42 -5.57
N LYS A 79 -37.81 0.55 -6.44
CA LYS A 79 -39.18 0.89 -6.86
C LYS A 79 -39.26 1.08 -8.39
N ARG A 80 -38.87 0.07 -9.15
CA ARG A 80 -39.26 -0.09 -10.55
C ARG A 80 -39.48 -1.56 -10.83
#